data_AF-W1Y347-F1
#
_entry.id   AF-W1Y347-F1
#
_cell.length_a   1.000
_cell.length_b   1.000
_cell.length_c   1.000
_cell.angle_alpha   90.00
_cell.angle_beta   90.00
_cell.angle_gamma   90.00
#
_symmetry.space_group_name_H-M   'P 1'
#
loop_
_entity.id
_entity.type
_entity.pdbx_description
1 polymer ?
#
loop_
_entity_poly.entity_id
_entity_poly.type
_entity_poly.pdbx_seq_one_letter_code
_entity_poly.pdbx_strand_id
1 'polypeptide(L)'
;IMMTPVIEGGDVKEPLRDRVLGRVTAEDVLKPGTADILVPRNTLLHEQWCDLLEENSVDAVKVRSVVSCDTDFGVCAHCYGRDLARGHIINKGEAIGVIAAQSIGEPGTQL
;
A
#
# COMPACT_ATOMS: atom_id res chain seq x y z
N ILE A 1 7.77 -1.68 4.90
CA ILE A 1 7.83 -0.31 5.46
C ILE A 1 6.67 -0.10 6.43
N MET A 2 6.85 0.66 7.50
CA MET A 2 5.75 1.03 8.40
C MET A 2 5.02 2.24 7.80
N MET A 3 3.70 2.15 7.66
CA MET A 3 2.85 3.23 7.16
C MET A 3 2.02 3.78 8.31
N THR A 4 1.99 5.11 8.45
CA THR A 4 1.17 5.88 9.40
C THR A 4 0.46 7.01 8.64
N PRO A 5 -0.59 7.64 9.17
CA PRO A 5 -1.12 8.88 8.59
C PRO A 5 -0.03 9.95 8.42
N VAL A 6 -0.20 10.82 7.41
CA VAL A 6 0.64 12.03 7.25
C VAL A 6 -0.06 13.18 7.96
N ILE A 7 0.60 13.73 8.96
CA ILE A 7 0.10 14.85 9.77
C ILE A 7 1.03 16.04 9.55
N GLU A 8 0.49 17.18 9.12
CA GLU A 8 1.22 18.43 8.94
C GLU A 8 0.47 19.57 9.62
N GLY A 9 1.15 20.31 10.49
CA GLY A 9 0.55 21.46 11.16
C GLY A 9 -0.60 21.13 12.12
N GLY A 10 -0.77 19.85 12.51
CA GLY A 10 -1.88 19.39 13.36
C GLY A 10 -3.08 18.85 12.57
N ASP A 11 -3.08 19.01 11.26
CA ASP A 11 -4.12 18.46 10.37
C ASP A 11 -3.64 17.16 9.72
N VAL A 12 -4.56 16.20 9.58
CA VAL A 12 -4.32 14.97 8.82
C VAL A 12 -4.37 15.32 7.33
N LYS A 13 -3.22 15.28 6.66
CA LYS A 13 -3.10 15.52 5.20
C LYS A 13 -3.48 14.30 4.39
N GLU A 14 -3.05 13.13 4.84
CA GLU A 14 -3.32 11.85 4.17
C GLU A 14 -3.63 10.80 5.24
N PRO A 15 -4.89 10.32 5.32
CA PRO A 15 -5.27 9.33 6.32
C PRO A 15 -4.63 7.96 6.00
N LEU A 16 -4.54 7.08 7.01
CA LEU A 16 -3.91 5.76 6.82
C LEU A 16 -4.59 4.96 5.71
N ARG A 17 -5.94 5.01 5.63
CA ARG A 17 -6.74 4.30 4.62
C ARG A 17 -6.24 4.53 3.20
N ASP A 18 -5.92 5.77 2.86
CA ASP A 18 -5.55 6.18 1.50
C ASP A 18 -4.12 5.73 1.19
N ARG A 19 -3.24 5.81 2.21
CA ARG A 19 -1.83 5.41 2.08
C ARG A 19 -1.63 3.91 1.88
N VAL A 20 -2.48 3.10 2.52
CA VAL A 20 -2.37 1.63 2.49
C VAL A 20 -3.24 0.99 1.42
N LEU A 21 -4.20 1.72 0.84
CA LEU A 21 -5.02 1.23 -0.26
C LEU A 21 -4.15 0.75 -1.43
N GLY A 22 -4.39 -0.48 -1.87
CA GLY A 22 -3.65 -1.14 -2.94
C GLY A 22 -2.27 -1.68 -2.54
N ARG A 23 -1.87 -1.57 -1.27
CA ARG A 23 -0.66 -2.20 -0.73
C ARG A 23 -0.94 -3.60 -0.20
N VAL A 24 0.13 -4.36 0.04
CA VAL A 24 0.05 -5.72 0.60
C VAL A 24 0.65 -5.73 2.00
N THR A 25 -0.01 -6.36 2.97
CA THR A 25 0.50 -6.48 4.35
C THR A 25 1.79 -7.29 4.40
N ALA A 26 2.80 -6.79 5.13
CA ALA A 26 4.09 -7.46 5.30
C ALA A 26 4.10 -8.45 6.46
N GLU A 27 3.22 -8.26 7.44
CA GLU A 27 2.97 -9.11 8.61
C GLU A 27 1.47 -9.11 8.95
N ASP A 28 1.06 -9.95 9.88
CA ASP A 28 -0.33 -9.95 10.37
C ASP A 28 -0.61 -8.62 11.07
N VAL A 29 -1.72 -7.97 10.72
CA VAL A 29 -2.25 -6.81 11.44
C VAL A 29 -3.14 -7.35 12.55
N LEU A 30 -2.79 -7.06 13.80
CA LEU A 30 -3.56 -7.48 14.96
C LEU A 30 -4.64 -6.45 15.28
N LYS A 31 -5.77 -6.92 15.83
CA LYS A 31 -6.79 -6.03 16.36
C LYS A 31 -6.24 -5.32 17.61
N PRO A 32 -6.29 -3.97 17.69
CA PRO A 32 -5.73 -3.23 18.82
C PRO A 32 -6.24 -3.72 20.18
N GLY A 33 -5.31 -3.89 21.12
CA GLY A 33 -5.62 -4.38 22.47
C GLY A 33 -5.85 -5.89 22.58
N THR A 34 -5.69 -6.66 21.49
CA THR A 34 -5.87 -8.12 21.48
C THR A 34 -4.71 -8.84 20.77
N ALA A 35 -4.73 -10.17 20.81
CA ALA A 35 -3.84 -11.02 20.01
C ALA A 35 -4.52 -11.57 18.74
N ASP A 36 -5.75 -11.14 18.46
CA ASP A 36 -6.51 -11.64 17.32
C ASP A 36 -6.02 -10.99 16.02
N ILE A 37 -5.88 -11.80 14.97
CA ILE A 37 -5.49 -11.32 13.65
C ILE A 37 -6.70 -10.62 13.02
N LEU A 38 -6.54 -9.33 12.74
CA LEU A 38 -7.53 -8.52 12.02
C LEU A 38 -7.36 -8.66 10.50
N VAL A 39 -6.11 -8.53 10.01
CA VAL A 39 -5.77 -8.71 8.60
C VAL A 39 -4.56 -9.63 8.49
N PRO A 40 -4.67 -10.79 7.82
CA PRO A 40 -3.54 -11.69 7.65
C PRO A 40 -2.39 -11.06 6.85
N ARG A 41 -1.19 -11.57 7.04
CA ARG A 41 -0.01 -11.29 6.23
C ARG A 41 -0.26 -11.63 4.76
N ASN A 42 0.36 -10.86 3.85
CA ASN A 42 0.24 -11.02 2.40
C ASN A 42 -1.17 -10.75 1.85
N THR A 43 -1.98 -9.97 2.56
CA THR A 43 -3.31 -9.55 2.11
C THR A 43 -3.21 -8.27 1.31
N LEU A 44 -3.81 -8.25 0.11
CA LEU A 44 -3.99 -7.03 -0.68
C LEU A 44 -5.09 -6.18 -0.04
N LEU A 45 -4.73 -4.98 0.38
CA LEU A 45 -5.65 -4.03 1.01
C LEU A 45 -6.49 -3.35 -0.06
N HIS A 46 -7.73 -3.79 -0.20
CA HIS A 46 -8.78 -3.12 -0.95
C HIS A 46 -9.69 -2.33 0.00
N GLU A 47 -10.71 -1.67 -0.54
CA GLU A 47 -11.56 -0.71 0.16
C GLU A 47 -12.13 -1.31 1.47
N GLN A 48 -12.73 -2.51 1.40
CA GLN A 48 -13.28 -3.18 2.59
C GLN A 48 -12.23 -3.49 3.68
N TRP A 49 -10.98 -3.80 3.31
CA TRP A 49 -9.93 -4.00 4.31
C TRP A 49 -9.53 -2.68 4.94
N CYS A 50 -9.45 -1.59 4.17
CA CYS A 50 -9.17 -0.26 4.69
C CYS A 50 -10.28 0.20 5.65
N ASP A 51 -11.54 -0.03 5.32
CA ASP A 51 -12.67 0.32 6.20
C ASP A 51 -12.59 -0.47 7.53
N LEU A 52 -12.24 -1.76 7.47
CA LEU A 52 -12.03 -2.58 8.66
C LEU A 52 -10.88 -2.05 9.55
N LEU A 53 -9.80 -1.57 8.95
CA LEU A 53 -8.68 -0.96 9.69
C LEU A 53 -9.13 0.31 10.42
N GLU A 54 -9.94 1.16 9.78
CA GLU A 54 -10.47 2.38 10.39
C GLU A 54 -11.48 2.09 11.51
N GLU A 55 -12.41 1.17 11.29
CA GLU A 55 -13.41 0.74 12.28
C GLU A 55 -12.77 0.18 13.56
N ASN A 56 -11.60 -0.45 13.43
CA ASN A 56 -10.83 -0.97 14.57
C ASN A 56 -9.76 0.00 15.09
N SER A 57 -9.72 1.24 14.59
CA SER A 57 -8.75 2.27 14.99
C SER A 57 -7.29 1.80 14.90
N VAL A 58 -6.94 1.17 13.78
CA VAL A 58 -5.55 0.81 13.50
C VAL A 58 -4.78 2.04 13.05
N ASP A 59 -3.78 2.47 13.83
CA ASP A 59 -3.03 3.70 13.56
C ASP A 59 -1.83 3.49 12.62
N ALA A 60 -1.39 2.25 12.44
CA ALA A 60 -0.22 1.95 11.65
C ALA A 60 -0.24 0.52 11.09
N VAL A 61 0.25 0.36 9.86
CA VAL A 61 0.33 -0.96 9.19
C VAL A 61 1.69 -1.13 8.54
N LYS A 62 2.31 -2.30 8.73
CA LYS A 62 3.53 -2.65 8.00
C LYS A 62 3.16 -3.28 6.66
N VAL A 63 3.50 -2.57 5.59
CA VAL A 63 3.23 -2.98 4.22
C VAL A 63 4.50 -3.40 3.48
N ARG A 64 4.35 -4.25 2.47
CA ARG A 64 5.40 -4.53 1.49
C ARG A 64 5.62 -3.30 0.61
N SER A 65 6.85 -3.14 0.13
CA SER A 65 7.25 -2.01 -0.70
C SER A 65 8.24 -2.45 -1.76
N VAL A 66 8.21 -1.75 -2.89
CA VAL A 66 9.17 -1.91 -3.98
C VAL A 66 10.61 -1.62 -3.53
N VAL A 67 10.80 -0.71 -2.56
CA VAL A 67 12.11 -0.32 -2.04
C VAL A 67 12.75 -1.43 -1.21
N SER A 68 11.93 -2.29 -0.59
CA SER A 68 12.38 -3.41 0.24
C SER A 68 12.12 -4.75 -0.45
N CYS A 69 12.16 -4.79 -1.78
CA CYS A 69 11.95 -6.02 -2.54
C CYS A 69 13.30 -6.72 -2.77
N ASP A 70 13.38 -8.00 -2.43
CA ASP A 70 14.62 -8.80 -2.58
C ASP A 70 14.82 -9.34 -4.01
N THR A 71 14.07 -8.84 -5.00
CA THR A 71 14.19 -9.31 -6.39
C THR A 71 15.33 -8.57 -7.08
N ASP A 72 16.29 -9.31 -7.65
CA ASP A 72 17.47 -8.72 -8.30
C ASP A 72 17.12 -7.87 -9.53
N PHE A 73 16.18 -8.33 -10.35
CA PHE A 73 15.73 -7.66 -11.57
C PHE A 73 14.21 -7.54 -11.61
N GLY A 74 13.72 -6.32 -11.36
CA GLY A 74 12.30 -6.01 -11.33
C GLY A 74 11.73 -6.02 -9.91
N VAL A 75 10.42 -6.22 -9.79
CA VAL A 75 9.71 -6.19 -8.51
C VAL A 75 8.70 -7.33 -8.47
N CYS A 76 8.61 -8.03 -7.34
CA CYS A 76 7.60 -9.08 -7.18
C CYS A 76 6.18 -8.50 -7.03
N ALA A 77 5.16 -9.27 -7.43
CA ALA A 77 3.77 -8.81 -7.42
C ALA A 77 3.28 -8.32 -6.05
N HIS A 78 3.75 -8.92 -4.97
CA HIS A 78 3.36 -8.53 -3.61
C HIS A 78 4.03 -7.24 -3.14
N CYS A 79 5.25 -6.94 -3.58
CA CYS A 79 5.94 -5.70 -3.23
C CYS A 79 5.43 -4.50 -4.04
N TYR A 80 4.94 -4.75 -5.26
CA TYR A 80 4.25 -3.74 -6.05
C TYR A 80 2.82 -3.51 -5.53
N GLY A 81 2.02 -4.57 -5.42
CA GLY A 81 0.64 -4.53 -4.94
C GLY A 81 -0.38 -4.45 -6.08
N ARG A 82 -1.32 -3.50 -5.96
CA ARG A 82 -2.45 -3.31 -6.87
C ARG A 82 -2.00 -2.73 -8.21
N ASP A 83 -2.49 -3.31 -9.30
CA ASP A 83 -2.55 -2.68 -10.60
C ASP A 83 -3.57 -1.54 -10.56
N LEU A 84 -3.10 -0.30 -10.68
CA LEU A 84 -3.97 0.89 -10.60
C LEU A 84 -4.95 1.01 -11.77
N ALA A 85 -4.68 0.34 -12.90
CA ALA A 85 -5.56 0.37 -14.06
C ALA A 85 -6.68 -0.68 -13.97
N ARG A 86 -6.44 -1.81 -13.29
CA ARG A 86 -7.37 -2.96 -13.25
C ARG A 86 -7.94 -3.26 -11.87
N GLY A 87 -7.32 -2.74 -10.82
CA GLY A 87 -7.79 -2.85 -9.45
C GLY A 87 -7.48 -4.17 -8.74
N HIS A 88 -6.89 -5.17 -9.41
CA HIS A 88 -6.44 -6.43 -8.80
C HIS A 88 -4.91 -6.43 -8.58
N ILE A 89 -4.35 -7.50 -8.01
CA ILE A 89 -2.90 -7.64 -7.87
C ILE A 89 -2.22 -7.62 -9.24
N ILE A 90 -1.05 -6.98 -9.35
CA ILE A 90 -0.35 -6.84 -10.63
C ILE A 90 -0.01 -8.19 -11.27
N ASN A 91 -0.12 -8.25 -12.59
CA ASN A 91 0.26 -9.43 -13.37
C ASN A 91 1.78 -9.53 -13.56
N LYS A 92 2.28 -10.76 -13.70
CA LYS A 92 3.68 -10.99 -14.04
C LYS A 92 3.97 -10.50 -15.47
N GLY A 93 5.12 -9.87 -15.65
CA GLY A 93 5.55 -9.35 -16.96
C GLY A 93 5.10 -7.92 -17.26
N GLU A 94 4.39 -7.26 -16.35
CA GLU A 94 3.98 -5.87 -16.55
C GLU A 94 5.20 -4.91 -16.51
N ALA A 95 5.23 -3.97 -17.45
CA ALA A 95 6.31 -2.98 -17.59
C ALA A 95 6.17 -1.80 -16.60
N ILE A 96 6.08 -2.11 -15.30
CA ILE A 96 5.81 -1.12 -14.24
C ILE A 96 6.82 0.04 -14.19
N GLY A 97 8.07 -0.17 -14.63
CA GLY A 97 9.09 0.87 -14.68
C GLY A 97 8.81 1.92 -15.76
N VAL A 98 8.33 1.50 -16.93
CA VAL A 98 7.93 2.41 -18.02
C VAL A 98 6.69 3.21 -17.61
N ILE A 99 5.70 2.52 -17.02
CA ILE A 99 4.47 3.14 -16.53
C ILE A 99 4.81 4.22 -15.49
N ALA A 100 5.60 3.88 -14.47
CA ALA A 100 5.97 4.83 -13.42
C ALA A 100 6.74 6.05 -13.98
N ALA A 101 7.67 5.84 -14.91
CA ALA A 101 8.42 6.93 -15.53
C ALA A 101 7.51 7.91 -16.30
N GLN A 102 6.54 7.39 -17.05
CA GLN A 102 5.59 8.22 -17.79
C GLN A 102 4.63 8.98 -16.87
N SER A 103 4.08 8.31 -15.84
CA SER A 103 3.16 8.93 -14.88
C SER A 103 3.80 10.09 -14.11
N ILE A 104 5.11 10.05 -13.87
CA ILE A 104 5.85 11.17 -13.26
C ILE A 104 6.13 12.28 -14.29
N GLY A 105 6.39 11.91 -15.55
CA GLY A 105 6.74 12.85 -16.62
C GLY A 105 5.57 13.67 -17.16
N GLU A 106 4.37 13.10 -17.28
CA GLU A 106 3.19 13.79 -17.86
C GLU A 106 2.79 15.08 -17.10
N PRO A 107 2.67 15.08 -15.76
CA PRO A 107 2.36 16.29 -14.99
C PRO A 107 3.45 17.37 -15.08
N GLY A 108 4.69 17.02 -15.43
CA GLY A 108 5.80 17.98 -15.55
C GLY A 108 5.58 19.06 -16.61
N THR A 109 4.62 18.87 -17.53
CA THR A 109 4.20 19.88 -18.50
C THR A 109 3.11 20.83 -17.98
N GLN A 110 2.52 20.52 -16.82
CA GLN A 110 1.43 21.25 -16.20
C GLN A 110 1.86 22.06 -14.96
N LEU A 111 3.12 21.90 -14.52
CA LEU A 111 3.72 22.55 -13.36
C LEU A 111 4.43 23.86 -13.73
#